data_AF-A0A6B3FWQ1-F1
#
_entry.id   AF-A0A6B3FWQ1-F1
#
_cell.length_a   1.000
_cell.length_b   1.000
_cell.length_c   1.000
_cell.angle_alpha   90.00
_cell.angle_beta   90.00
_cell.angle_gamma   90.00
#
_symmetry.space_group_name_H-M   'P 1'
#
loop_
_entity.id
_entity.type
_entity.pdbx_description
1 polymer ?
#
loop_
_entity_poly.entity_id
_entity_poly.type
_entity_poly.pdbx_seq_one_letter_code
_entity_poly.pdbx_strand_id
1 'polypeptide(L)' 'MRPDDPLLTILACPLDKGPLSLLPEEDALYNPRLHLSYPIVDGIPQLLPSSGRKVDAVDHERFLSSLKASTT' A
#
# COMPACT_ATOMS: atom_id res chain seq x y z
N MET A 1 -0.15 -8.15 -7.96
CA MET A 1 0.51 -7.04 -8.69
C MET A 1 2.02 -7.18 -8.52
N ARG A 2 2.86 -6.65 -9.43
CA ARG A 2 4.33 -6.77 -9.33
C ARG A 2 4.99 -5.46 -8.87
N PRO A 3 6.11 -5.49 -8.14
CA PRO A 3 6.81 -4.27 -7.68
C PRO A 3 7.29 -3.34 -8.80
N ASP A 4 7.61 -3.90 -9.97
CA ASP A 4 8.09 -3.17 -11.15
C ASP A 4 6.95 -2.68 -12.07
N ASP A 5 5.69 -2.83 -11.65
CA ASP A 5 4.55 -2.41 -12.45
C ASP A 5 4.51 -0.88 -12.60
N PRO A 6 4.59 -0.32 -13.83
CA PRO A 6 4.59 1.12 -14.05
C PRO A 6 3.31 1.79 -13.52
N LEU A 7 2.20 1.05 -13.39
CA LEU A 7 0.96 1.55 -12.84
C LEU A 7 1.14 2.06 -11.40
N LEU A 8 2.02 1.44 -10.60
CA LEU A 8 2.28 1.85 -9.22
C LEU A 8 2.75 3.32 -9.11
N THR A 9 3.43 3.83 -10.13
CA THR A 9 3.89 5.22 -10.18
C THR A 9 2.74 6.23 -10.38
N ILE A 10 1.60 5.75 -10.87
CA ILE A 10 0.40 6.55 -11.18
C ILE A 10 -0.61 6.47 -10.03
N LEU A 11 -0.67 5.34 -9.32
CA LEU A 11 -1.63 5.14 -8.25
C LEU A 11 -1.36 6.09 -7.08
N ALA A 12 -2.45 6.68 -6.58
CA ALA A 12 -2.43 7.60 -5.45
C ALA A 12 -3.51 7.24 -4.44
N CYS A 13 -3.24 7.55 -3.18
CA CYS A 13 -4.19 7.41 -2.09
C CYS A 13 -5.46 8.23 -2.39
N PRO A 14 -6.67 7.65 -2.24
CA PRO A 14 -7.92 8.36 -2.54
C PRO A 14 -8.19 9.53 -1.59
N LEU A 15 -7.57 9.56 -0.40
CA LEU A 15 -7.77 10.60 0.61
C LEU A 15 -6.80 11.77 0.47
N ASP A 16 -5.49 11.51 0.44
CA ASP A 16 -4.45 12.56 0.46
C ASP A 16 -3.73 12.77 -0.88
N LYS A 17 -4.09 11.99 -1.91
CA LYS A 17 -3.56 12.06 -3.27
C LYS A 17 -2.05 11.84 -3.41
N GLY A 18 -1.36 11.35 -2.38
CA GLY A 18 0.05 10.99 -2.52
C GLY A 18 0.28 9.51 -2.83
N PRO A 19 1.56 9.11 -2.97
CA PRO A 19 1.93 7.79 -3.46
C PRO A 19 1.55 6.67 -2.49
N LEU A 20 1.45 5.46 -3.04
CA LEU A 20 1.21 4.22 -2.32
C LEU A 20 2.36 3.24 -2.57
N SER A 21 2.73 2.48 -1.54
CA SER A 21 3.74 1.43 -1.65
C SER A 21 3.06 0.06 -1.77
N LEU A 22 3.50 -0.77 -2.71
CA LEU A 22 3.04 -2.15 -2.78
C LEU A 22 3.61 -2.96 -1.60
N LEU A 23 2.73 -3.69 -0.92
CA LEU A 23 3.07 -4.74 0.05
C LEU A 23 2.73 -6.10 -0.61
N PRO A 24 3.72 -6.79 -1.20
CA PRO A 24 3.46 -8.02 -1.96
C PRO A 24 2.98 -9.18 -1.10
N GLU A 25 3.47 -9.30 0.15
CA GLU A 25 3.08 -10.39 1.05
C GLU A 25 1.64 -10.21 1.59
N GLU A 26 1.17 -8.96 1.63
CA GLU A 26 -0.13 -8.58 2.16
C GLU A 26 -1.20 -8.40 1.07
N ASP A 27 -0.83 -8.54 -0.22
CA ASP A 27 -1.66 -8.19 -1.37
C ASP A 27 -2.36 -6.83 -1.17
N ALA A 28 -1.58 -5.81 -0.83
CA ALA A 28 -2.11 -4.50 -0.47
C ALA A 28 -1.25 -3.33 -0.95
N LEU A 29 -1.89 -2.17 -1.10
CA LEU A 29 -1.22 -0.87 -1.27
C LEU A 29 -1.25 -0.11 0.05
N TYR A 30 -0.10 0.39 0.48
CA TYR A 30 0.08 1.00 1.78
C TYR A 30 0.39 2.50 1.69
N ASN A 31 -0.32 3.29 2.50
CA ASN A 31 -0.01 4.68 2.77
C ASN A 31 0.61 4.82 4.17
N PRO A 32 1.94 4.97 4.28
CA PRO A 32 2.61 5.11 5.57
C PRO A 32 2.30 6.44 6.27
N ARG A 33 1.82 7.47 5.56
CA ARG A 33 1.53 8.79 6.15
C ARG A 33 0.22 8.82 6.93
N LEU A 34 -0.77 8.05 6.47
CA LEU A 34 -2.09 7.93 7.11
C LEU A 34 -2.27 6.60 7.86
N HIS A 35 -1.29 5.70 7.77
CA HIS A 35 -1.35 4.35 8.33
C HIS A 35 -2.58 3.60 7.80
N LEU A 36 -2.76 3.64 6.48
CA LEU A 36 -3.88 2.99 5.79
C LEU A 36 -3.36 1.98 4.77
N SER A 37 -3.95 0.79 4.75
CA SER A 37 -3.76 -0.19 3.68
C SER A 37 -5.03 -0.34 2.84
N TYR A 38 -4.87 -0.58 1.55
CA TYR A 38 -5.94 -0.82 0.59
C TYR A 38 -5.73 -2.22 -0.01
N PRO A 39 -6.70 -3.13 0.06
CA PRO A 39 -6.54 -4.48 -0.43
C PRO A 39 -6.50 -4.52 -1.96
N ILE A 40 -5.74 -5.47 -2.49
CA ILE A 40 -5.77 -5.90 -3.88
C ILE A 40 -6.56 -7.20 -3.93
N VAL A 41 -7.67 -7.21 -4.66
CA VAL A 41 -8.55 -8.38 -4.79
C VAL A 41 -8.61 -8.76 -6.26
N ASP A 42 -8.29 -10.01 -6.58
CA ASP A 42 -8.21 -10.51 -7.96
C ASP A 42 -7.31 -9.65 -8.87
N GLY A 43 -6.23 -9.12 -8.29
CA GLY A 43 -5.29 -8.23 -8.99
C GLY A 43 -5.77 -6.77 -9.13
N ILE A 44 -6.95 -6.42 -8.61
CA ILE A 44 -7.53 -5.08 -8.70
C ILE A 44 -7.36 -4.33 -7.37
N PRO A 45 -6.64 -3.19 -7.34
CA PRO A 45 -6.53 -2.36 -6.15
C PRO A 45 -7.86 -1.68 -5.79
N GLN A 46 -8.34 -1.87 -4.56
CA GLN A 46 -9.55 -1.20 -4.07
C GLN A 46 -9.23 0.18 -3.48
N LEU A 47 -9.07 1.19 -4.34
CA LEU A 47 -8.75 2.57 -3.95
C LEU A 47 -10.00 3.42 -3.70
N LEU A 48 -10.93 2.91 -2.89
CA LEU A 48 -12.06 3.68 -2.38
C LEU A 48 -11.73 4.19 -0.95
N PRO A 49 -12.18 5.39 -0.56
CA PRO A 49 -12.06 5.87 0.82
C PRO A 49 -12.54 4.86 1.87
N SER A 50 -13.63 4.13 1.58
CA SER A 50 -14.21 3.12 2.48
C SER A 50 -13.46 1.80 2.53
N SER A 51 -12.59 1.51 1.54
CA SER A 51 -11.81 0.27 1.49
C SER A 51 -10.51 0.37 2.30
N GLY A 52 -10.14 1.57 2.75
CA GLY A 52 -8.95 1.81 3.56
C GLY A 52 -9.06 1.17 4.95
N ARG A 53 -8.11 0.31 5.29
CA ARG A 53 -8.00 -0.34 6.60
C ARG A 53 -6.93 0.37 7.42
N LYS A 54 -7.25 0.70 8.67
CA LYS A 54 -6.24 1.23 9.61
C LYS A 54 -5.21 0.15 9.91
N VAL A 55 -3.96 0.57 9.88
CA VAL A 55 -2.80 -0.21 10.27
C VAL A 55 -2.37 0.26 11.63
N ASP A 56 -2.24 -0.66 12.59
CA ASP A 56 -1.79 -0.32 13.93
C ASP A 56 -0.28 -0.03 13.97
N ALA A 57 0.25 0.32 15.15
CA ALA A 57 1.66 0.67 15.29
C ALA A 57 2.61 -0.52 15.05
N VAL A 58 2.19 -1.74 15.40
CA VAL A 58 3.01 -2.95 15.24
C VAL A 58 3.12 -3.30 13.75
N ASP A 59 1.99 -3.33 13.06
CA ASP A 59 1.94 -3.61 11.64
C ASP A 59 2.60 -2.49 10.83
N HIS A 60 2.49 -1.23 11.25
CA HIS A 60 3.19 -0.10 10.62
C HIS A 60 4.70 -0.33 10.58
N GLU A 61 5.31 -0.66 11.72
CA GLU A 61 6.74 -0.92 11.79
C GLU A 61 7.14 -2.13 10.96
N ARG A 62 6.32 -3.19 10.97
CA ARG A 62 6.54 -4.38 10.12
C ARG A 62 6.52 -4.01 8.64
N PHE A 63 5.54 -3.23 8.18
CA PHE A 63 5.42 -2.81 6.78
C PHE A 63 6.57 -1.89 6.36
N LEU A 64 6.94 -0.92 7.20
CA LEU A 64 8.11 -0.07 6.91
C LEU A 64 9.40 -0.87 6.77
N SER A 65 9.57 -1.91 7.59
CA SER A 65 10.74 -2.79 7.53
C SER A 65 10.76 -3.61 6.23
N SER A 66 9.61 -4.16 5.83
CA SER A 66 9.46 -4.91 4.56
C SER A 66 9.74 -4.04 3.32
N LEU A 67 9.25 -2.81 3.31
CA LEU A 67 9.47 -1.87 2.21
C LEU A 67 10.96 -1.50 2.04
N LYS A 68 11.68 -1.31 3.14
CA LYS A 68 13.13 -1.04 3.11
C LYS A 68 13.91 -2.22 2.53
N ALA A 69 13.55 -3.45 2.92
CA ALA A 69 14.20 -4.66 2.44
C ALA A 69 13.99 -4.89 0.94
N SER A 70 12.87 -4.43 0.38
CA SER A 70 12.50 -4.60 -1.04
C SER A 70 13.15 -3.59 -2.00
N THR A 71 13.85 -2.57 -1.47
CA THR A 71 14.45 -1.48 -2.27
C THR A 71 15.97 -1.68 -2.48
N THR A 72 16.52 -2.86 -2.13
CA THR A 72 17.93 -3.24 -2.32
C THR A 72 18.03 -4.35 -3.36
#